data_AF-A0A0Q7RQZ1-F1
#
_entry.id   AF-A0A0Q7RQZ1-F1
#
_cell.length_a   1.000
_cell.length_b   1.000
_cell.length_c   1.000
_cell.angle_alpha   90.00
_cell.angle_beta   90.00
_cell.angle_gamma   90.00
#
_symmetry.space_group_name_H-M   'P 1'
#
loop_
_entity.id
_entity.type
_entity.pdbx_description
1 polymer ?
#
loop_
_entity_poly.entity_id
_entity_poly.type
_entity_poly.pdbx_seq_one_letter_code
_entity_poly.pdbx_strand_id
1 'polypeptide(L)'
;MTPSLLIRPVLVLLAASGLTACGMVDADPHRFENMAESVAAIPLDDGPRVEATPAMQRTATDTRLRPAIRVEVLDPHALWDARDADLNGMVERNAPRLVAAAAPAMADAAVQQVSTRIDAAASRAGLRPALQASPAAATAAPAAARGLVQLGAYSSEASAREAWTRLKAGQAAWALDGLSPVYEAVDVGGRSLTRLKVRTPAAGAAAVCAAAGIDDPWCRRAV
;
A
#
# COMPACT_ATOMS: atom_id res chain seq x y z
N MET A 1 8.14 30.25 27.64
CA MET A 1 9.46 29.75 27.20
C MET A 1 9.44 28.24 27.30
N THR A 2 9.23 27.55 26.17
CA THR A 2 9.11 26.10 26.07
C THR A 2 10.41 25.50 25.52
N PRO A 3 11.13 24.66 26.29
CA PRO A 3 12.34 23.99 25.80
C PRO A 3 11.95 22.75 24.98
N SER A 4 11.66 22.92 23.69
CA SER A 4 11.27 21.82 22.78
C SER A 4 12.28 21.55 21.67
N LEU A 5 13.32 22.37 21.54
CA LEU A 5 14.20 22.35 20.35
C LEU A 5 15.42 21.42 20.45
N LEU A 6 15.73 20.84 21.61
CA LEU A 6 16.92 20.00 21.80
C LEU A 6 16.66 18.48 21.75
N ILE A 7 15.39 18.04 21.74
CA ILE A 7 15.05 16.59 21.77
C ILE A 7 15.06 15.98 20.35
N ARG A 8 14.86 16.80 19.31
CA ARG A 8 14.82 16.37 17.90
C ARG A 8 16.15 15.82 17.33
N PRO A 9 17.34 16.41 17.58
CA PRO A 9 18.58 15.88 17.01
C PRO A 9 19.03 14.57 17.67
N VAL A 10 18.70 14.35 18.96
CA VAL A 10 19.08 13.13 19.69
C VAL A 10 18.32 11.90 19.16
N LEU A 11 17.03 12.05 18.85
CA LEU A 11 16.21 10.97 18.28
C LEU A 11 16.62 10.58 16.86
N VAL A 12 17.10 11.55 16.06
CA VAL A 12 17.60 11.27 14.70
C VAL A 12 18.95 10.55 14.74
N LEU A 13 19.84 10.92 15.68
CA LEU A 13 21.10 10.21 15.91
C LEU A 13 20.87 8.78 16.43
N LEU A 14 19.91 8.56 17.33
CA LEU A 14 19.58 7.23 17.84
C LEU A 14 18.98 6.31 16.75
N ALA A 15 18.14 6.87 15.87
CA ALA A 15 17.54 6.14 14.75
C ALA A 15 18.57 5.78 13.66
N ALA A 16 19.56 6.65 13.41
CA ALA A 16 20.64 6.37 12.48
C ALA A 16 21.57 5.23 12.97
N SER A 17 21.81 5.13 14.28
CA SER A 17 22.59 4.02 14.86
C SER A 17 21.88 2.65 14.85
N GLY A 18 20.55 2.62 14.70
CA GLY A 18 19.79 1.35 14.59
C GLY A 18 19.90 0.67 13.23
N LEU A 19 20.17 1.44 12.16
CA LEU A 19 20.23 0.94 10.78
C LEU A 19 21.60 0.34 10.40
N THR A 20 22.65 0.60 11.16
CA THR A 20 23.98 -0.01 10.98
C THR A 20 24.12 -1.38 11.64
N ALA A 21 23.11 -1.86 12.39
CA ALA A 21 23.18 -3.12 13.11
C ALA A 21 22.90 -4.36 12.24
N CYS A 22 22.30 -4.22 11.05
CA CYS A 22 21.96 -5.37 10.19
C CYS A 22 23.10 -5.81 9.25
N GLY A 23 24.29 -5.20 9.31
CA GLY A 23 25.43 -5.53 8.44
C GLY A 23 26.73 -5.87 9.17
N MET A 24 26.78 -5.79 10.51
CA MET A 24 28.01 -5.95 11.29
C MET A 24 28.25 -7.40 11.77
N VAL A 25 27.45 -8.35 11.31
CA VAL A 25 27.59 -9.79 11.64
C VAL A 25 28.61 -10.51 10.75
N ASP A 26 29.10 -9.84 9.69
CA ASP A 26 29.97 -10.44 8.67
C ASP A 26 31.47 -10.07 8.79
N ALA A 27 31.87 -9.34 9.84
CA ALA A 27 33.23 -8.80 9.95
C ALA A 27 34.26 -9.71 10.67
N ASP A 28 33.82 -10.77 11.35
CA ASP A 28 34.72 -11.66 12.10
C ASP A 28 34.98 -12.98 11.37
N PRO A 29 36.20 -13.23 10.86
CA PRO A 29 36.55 -14.47 10.19
C PRO A 29 36.56 -15.70 11.12
N HIS A 30 36.61 -15.52 12.45
CA HIS A 30 36.65 -16.60 13.44
C HIS A 30 35.31 -16.79 14.18
N ARG A 31 34.22 -16.17 13.71
CA ARG A 31 32.91 -16.26 14.37
C ARG A 31 32.41 -17.69 14.56
N PHE A 32 32.73 -18.57 13.61
CA PHE A 32 32.29 -19.96 13.64
C PHE A 32 33.09 -20.76 14.67
N GLU A 33 34.41 -20.59 14.75
CA GLU A 33 35.23 -21.11 15.85
C GLU A 33 34.77 -20.59 17.21
N ASN A 34 34.55 -19.28 17.36
CA ASN A 34 34.11 -18.69 18.63
C ASN A 34 32.74 -19.22 19.06
N MET A 35 31.81 -19.39 18.11
CA MET A 35 30.50 -20.00 18.38
C MET A 35 30.65 -21.48 18.75
N ALA A 36 31.47 -22.23 18.03
CA ALA A 36 31.72 -23.64 18.32
C ALA A 36 32.36 -23.83 19.71
N GLU A 37 33.33 -23.00 20.08
CA GLU A 37 33.97 -23.02 21.39
C GLU A 37 32.97 -22.65 22.50
N SER A 38 32.08 -21.68 22.25
CA SER A 38 31.01 -21.33 23.19
C SER A 38 30.02 -22.47 23.44
N VAL A 39 29.69 -23.27 22.42
CA VAL A 39 28.80 -24.43 22.54
C VAL A 39 29.52 -25.60 23.21
N ALA A 40 30.79 -25.84 22.86
CA ALA A 40 31.60 -26.88 23.47
C ALA A 40 31.89 -26.61 24.97
N ALA A 41 31.92 -25.33 25.36
CA ALA A 41 32.09 -24.92 26.76
C ALA A 41 30.81 -25.08 27.61
N ILE A 42 29.66 -25.40 27.01
CA ILE A 42 28.43 -25.70 27.76
C ILE A 42 28.69 -27.00 28.55
N PRO A 43 28.75 -26.96 29.89
CA PRO A 43 29.01 -28.16 30.67
C PRO A 43 27.83 -29.11 30.47
N LEU A 44 28.12 -30.27 29.88
CA LEU A 44 27.23 -31.42 29.93
C LEU A 44 27.50 -32.11 31.26
N ASP A 45 26.47 -32.30 32.08
CA ASP A 45 26.57 -33.01 33.35
C ASP A 45 26.90 -34.50 33.10
N ASP A 46 28.16 -34.80 32.82
CA ASP A 46 28.72 -36.15 32.75
C ASP A 46 29.30 -36.57 34.11
N GLY A 47 28.67 -36.12 35.19
CA GLY A 47 29.01 -36.58 36.54
C GLY A 47 28.61 -38.05 36.73
N PRO A 48 29.37 -38.85 37.51
CA PRO A 48 28.89 -40.16 37.91
C PRO A 48 27.53 -39.97 38.59
N ARG A 49 26.54 -40.78 38.20
CA ARG A 49 25.17 -40.75 38.75
C ARG A 49 25.23 -40.88 40.26
N VAL A 50 25.32 -39.76 40.96
CA VAL A 50 25.15 -39.68 42.40
C VAL A 50 23.69 -40.07 42.62
N GLU A 51 23.48 -41.16 43.35
CA GLU A 51 22.18 -41.56 43.85
C GLU A 51 21.51 -40.33 44.47
N ALA A 52 20.51 -39.81 43.76
CA ALA A 52 19.73 -38.69 44.23
C ALA A 52 19.02 -39.15 45.51
N THR A 53 19.48 -38.70 46.67
CA THR A 53 18.60 -38.48 47.81
C THR A 53 17.34 -37.81 47.29
N PRO A 54 16.13 -38.26 47.67
CA PRO A 54 14.90 -37.73 47.08
C PRO A 54 14.80 -36.27 47.47
N ALA A 55 15.24 -35.40 46.56
CA ALA A 55 14.90 -33.99 46.61
C ALA A 55 13.38 -33.99 46.52
N MET A 56 12.74 -33.71 47.65
CA MET A 56 11.31 -33.52 47.74
C MET A 56 10.94 -32.55 46.61
N GLN A 57 10.31 -33.10 45.57
CA GLN A 57 9.98 -32.34 44.38
C GLN A 57 8.99 -31.27 44.81
N ARG A 58 9.48 -30.07 45.09
CA ARG A 58 8.63 -28.89 45.24
C ARG A 58 7.99 -28.70 43.88
N THR A 59 6.76 -29.18 43.75
CA THR A 59 5.97 -29.00 42.54
C THR A 59 5.72 -27.51 42.36
N ALA A 60 5.68 -27.04 41.11
CA ALA A 60 5.46 -25.62 40.78
C ALA A 60 4.18 -25.03 41.41
N THR A 61 3.25 -25.90 41.83
CA THR A 61 2.07 -25.60 42.63
C THR A 61 2.39 -24.90 43.96
N ASP A 62 3.50 -25.28 44.62
CA ASP A 62 3.90 -24.75 45.92
C ASP A 62 4.39 -23.29 45.83
N THR A 63 4.79 -22.83 44.65
CA THR A 63 5.37 -21.50 44.48
C THR A 63 4.40 -20.46 43.93
N ARG A 64 3.16 -20.83 43.53
CA ARG A 64 2.16 -19.91 42.90
C ARG A 64 2.72 -18.99 41.80
N LEU A 65 3.85 -19.33 41.18
CA LEU A 65 4.55 -18.40 40.31
C LEU A 65 4.12 -18.48 38.85
N ARG A 66 3.48 -19.55 38.38
CA ARG A 66 2.81 -19.63 37.07
C ARG A 66 1.69 -20.68 37.08
N PRO A 67 0.65 -20.53 36.23
CA PRO A 67 -0.29 -21.62 35.98
C PRO A 67 0.47 -22.85 35.49
N ALA A 68 0.00 -24.05 35.85
CA ALA A 68 0.62 -25.31 35.47
C ALA A 68 0.80 -25.38 33.95
N ILE A 69 2.02 -25.63 33.49
CA ILE A 69 2.33 -25.84 32.08
C ILE A 69 1.59 -27.10 31.64
N ARG A 70 0.68 -26.96 30.66
CA ARG A 70 0.01 -28.10 30.03
C ARG A 70 0.87 -28.59 28.87
N VAL A 71 1.24 -29.86 28.92
CA VAL A 71 1.95 -30.54 27.85
C VAL A 71 0.95 -31.47 27.17
N GLU A 72 0.66 -31.20 25.91
CA GLU A 72 -0.20 -32.03 25.07
C GLU A 72 0.64 -32.57 23.91
N VAL A 73 0.51 -33.87 23.64
CA VAL A 73 1.17 -34.51 22.49
C VAL A 73 0.21 -34.43 21.32
N LEU A 74 0.55 -33.61 20.34
CA LEU A 74 -0.21 -33.45 19.10
C LEU A 74 0.43 -34.26 17.97
N ASP A 75 -0.41 -34.70 17.03
CA ASP A 75 0.04 -35.19 15.74
C ASP A 75 0.81 -34.08 14.99
N PRO A 76 1.86 -34.40 14.19
CA PRO A 76 2.65 -33.40 13.49
C PRO A 76 1.81 -32.39 12.70
N HIS A 77 0.75 -32.81 12.01
CA HIS A 77 -0.11 -31.87 11.26
C HIS A 77 -0.94 -30.99 12.18
N ALA A 78 -1.49 -31.56 13.25
CA ALA A 78 -2.24 -30.81 14.25
C ALA A 78 -1.38 -29.74 14.95
N LEU A 79 -0.08 -30.00 15.14
CA LEU A 79 0.85 -29.02 15.69
C LEU A 79 1.02 -27.80 14.76
N TRP A 80 1.17 -28.04 13.45
CA TRP A 80 1.28 -26.97 12.47
C TRP A 80 -0.01 -26.16 12.37
N ASP A 81 -1.17 -26.84 12.33
CA ASP A 81 -2.47 -26.19 12.27
C ASP A 81 -2.77 -25.35 13.52
N ALA A 82 -2.44 -25.85 14.72
CA ALA A 82 -2.63 -25.11 15.96
C ALA A 82 -1.79 -23.83 16.01
N ARG A 83 -0.56 -23.89 15.49
CA ARG A 83 0.33 -22.73 15.41
C ARG A 83 -0.21 -21.68 14.44
N ASP A 84 -0.63 -22.12 13.24
CA ASP A 84 -1.12 -21.21 12.22
C ASP A 84 -2.48 -20.62 12.60
N ALA A 85 -3.34 -21.36 13.31
CA ALA A 85 -4.59 -20.85 13.86
C ALA A 85 -4.38 -19.76 14.91
N ASP A 86 -3.37 -19.88 15.79
CA ASP A 86 -3.08 -18.84 16.78
C ASP A 86 -2.45 -17.60 16.13
N LEU A 87 -1.52 -17.79 15.18
CA LEU A 87 -0.92 -16.69 14.43
C LEU A 87 -1.97 -15.94 13.59
N ASN A 88 -2.80 -16.66 12.84
CA ASN A 88 -3.87 -16.07 12.04
C ASN A 88 -4.93 -15.40 12.92
N GLY A 89 -5.32 -16.03 14.03
CA GLY A 89 -6.23 -15.43 15.00
C GLY A 89 -5.65 -14.19 15.67
N MET A 90 -4.35 -14.15 15.95
CA MET A 90 -3.65 -12.97 16.47
C MET A 90 -3.57 -11.86 15.41
N VAL A 91 -3.29 -12.22 14.15
CA VAL A 91 -3.29 -11.28 13.02
C VAL A 91 -4.69 -10.72 12.82
N GLU A 92 -5.76 -11.52 12.78
CA GLU A 92 -7.13 -11.02 12.63
C GLU A 92 -7.54 -10.10 13.78
N ARG A 93 -7.19 -10.44 15.03
CA ARG A 93 -7.47 -9.59 16.20
C ARG A 93 -6.72 -8.26 16.17
N ASN A 94 -5.50 -8.23 15.62
CA ASN A 94 -4.64 -7.05 15.63
C ASN A 94 -4.62 -6.30 14.29
N ALA A 95 -5.09 -6.91 13.20
CA ALA A 95 -5.12 -6.34 11.86
C ALA A 95 -5.84 -4.99 11.81
N PRO A 96 -7.02 -4.80 12.45
CA PRO A 96 -7.66 -3.49 12.47
C PRO A 96 -6.79 -2.39 13.11
N ARG A 97 -6.01 -2.74 14.14
CA ARG A 97 -5.10 -1.80 14.83
C ARG A 97 -3.87 -1.49 13.99
N LEU A 98 -3.29 -2.51 13.34
CA LEU A 98 -2.15 -2.34 12.43
C LEU A 98 -2.54 -1.53 11.20
N VAL A 99 -3.71 -1.79 10.62
CA VAL A 99 -4.26 -1.02 9.50
C VAL A 99 -4.54 0.42 9.91
N ALA A 100 -5.16 0.65 11.07
CA ALA A 100 -5.40 2.00 11.58
C ALA A 100 -4.09 2.77 11.86
N ALA A 101 -3.06 2.09 12.36
CA ALA A 101 -1.75 2.70 12.62
C ALA A 101 -0.97 2.98 11.33
N ALA A 102 -1.12 2.15 10.30
CA ALA A 102 -0.46 2.32 9.00
C ALA A 102 -1.21 3.30 8.07
N ALA A 103 -2.51 3.52 8.30
CA ALA A 103 -3.36 4.34 7.43
C ALA A 103 -2.81 5.76 7.17
N PRO A 104 -2.29 6.51 8.16
CA PRO A 104 -1.74 7.85 7.91
C PRO A 104 -0.50 7.80 7.00
N ALA A 105 0.41 6.86 7.24
CA ALA A 105 1.62 6.71 6.43
C ALA A 105 1.31 6.29 4.99
N MET A 106 0.31 5.43 4.80
CA MET A 106 -0.15 5.01 3.47
C MET A 106 -0.89 6.14 2.74
N ALA A 107 -1.69 6.95 3.46
CA ALA A 107 -2.32 8.14 2.90
C ALA A 107 -1.27 9.18 2.47
N ASP A 108 -0.26 9.44 3.29
CA ASP A 108 0.85 10.35 2.96
C ASP A 108 1.66 9.83 1.76
N ALA A 109 1.95 8.53 1.71
CA ALA A 109 2.61 7.91 0.58
C ALA A 109 1.79 8.01 -0.71
N ALA A 110 0.47 7.80 -0.64
CA ALA A 110 -0.43 7.96 -1.77
C ALA A 110 -0.48 9.42 -2.26
N VAL A 111 -0.55 10.39 -1.35
CA VAL A 111 -0.50 11.82 -1.69
C VAL A 111 0.83 12.17 -2.35
N GLN A 112 1.97 11.75 -1.78
CA GLN A 112 3.29 11.95 -2.38
C GLN A 112 3.41 11.33 -3.77
N GLN A 113 2.88 10.12 -3.96
CA GLN A 113 2.89 9.46 -5.26
C GLN A 113 2.03 10.21 -6.30
N VAL A 114 0.91 10.78 -5.88
CA VAL A 114 0.07 11.61 -6.75
C VAL A 114 0.77 12.93 -7.08
N SER A 115 1.34 13.62 -6.08
CA SER A 115 2.09 14.86 -6.28
C SER A 115 3.25 14.68 -7.24
N THR A 116 4.09 13.66 -7.04
CA THR A 116 5.23 13.37 -7.93
C THR A 116 4.79 13.07 -9.36
N ARG A 117 3.67 12.36 -9.56
CA ARG A 117 3.10 12.12 -10.89
C ARG A 117 2.59 13.40 -11.54
N ILE A 118 1.96 14.28 -10.76
CA ILE A 118 1.49 15.59 -11.24
C ILE A 118 2.69 16.45 -11.65
N ASP A 119 3.75 16.52 -10.83
CA ASP A 119 4.97 17.28 -11.12
C ASP A 119 5.68 16.74 -12.38
N ALA A 120 5.75 15.41 -12.53
CA ALA A 120 6.31 14.77 -13.72
C ALA A 120 5.44 14.99 -14.97
N ALA A 121 4.12 15.15 -14.83
CA ALA A 121 3.23 15.49 -15.93
C ALA A 121 3.33 16.98 -16.29
N ALA A 122 3.41 17.86 -15.28
CA ALA A 122 3.55 19.30 -15.43
C ALA A 122 4.87 19.67 -16.12
N SER A 123 5.98 19.08 -15.68
CA SER A 123 7.29 19.26 -16.33
C SER A 123 7.31 18.82 -17.79
N ARG A 124 6.72 17.66 -18.11
CA ARG A 124 6.56 17.19 -19.51
C ARG A 124 5.68 18.10 -20.35
N ALA A 125 4.70 18.76 -19.74
CA ALA A 125 3.83 19.73 -20.39
C ALA A 125 4.41 21.16 -20.43
N GLY A 126 5.62 21.38 -19.89
CA GLY A 126 6.24 22.71 -19.81
C GLY A 126 5.55 23.66 -18.81
N LEU A 127 4.73 23.14 -17.90
CA LEU A 127 4.04 23.91 -16.87
C LEU A 127 4.99 24.10 -15.67
N ARG A 128 5.42 25.34 -15.42
CA ARG A 128 6.28 25.70 -14.29
C ARG A 128 5.43 25.81 -13.00
N PRO A 129 5.89 25.34 -11.82
CA PRO A 129 5.14 25.49 -10.58
C PRO A 129 4.88 26.97 -10.31
N ALA A 130 3.61 27.34 -10.20
CA ALA A 130 3.21 28.70 -9.86
C ALA A 130 3.50 28.95 -8.37
N LEU A 131 4.73 29.37 -8.06
CA LEU A 131 4.97 30.18 -6.88
C LEU A 131 4.06 31.41 -7.01
N GLN A 132 3.19 31.62 -6.00
CA GLN A 132 2.15 32.65 -5.99
C GLN A 132 2.63 33.98 -6.60
N ALA A 133 2.23 34.24 -7.84
CA ALA A 133 2.29 35.55 -8.44
C ALA A 133 0.85 36.09 -8.50
N SER A 134 0.65 37.23 -7.87
CA SER A 134 -0.53 38.11 -7.93
C SER A 134 -1.07 38.24 -9.37
N PRO A 135 -2.39 38.46 -9.60
CA PRO A 135 -2.99 38.29 -10.91
C PRO A 135 -2.63 39.48 -11.80
N ALA A 136 -1.61 39.30 -12.63
CA ALA A 136 -1.38 40.12 -13.80
C ALA A 136 -1.70 39.28 -15.03
N ALA A 137 -2.67 39.77 -15.81
CA ALA A 137 -3.10 39.19 -17.06
C ALA A 137 -1.92 38.85 -17.97
N ALA A 138 -1.81 37.59 -18.40
CA ALA A 138 -0.97 37.19 -19.51
C ALA A 138 -1.58 35.96 -20.22
N THR A 139 -2.24 36.27 -21.33
CA THR A 139 -2.11 35.61 -22.64
C THR A 139 -2.21 34.09 -22.72
N ALA A 140 -3.28 33.66 -23.40
CA ALA A 140 -3.57 32.32 -23.91
C ALA A 140 -2.34 31.42 -24.10
N ALA A 141 -2.18 30.46 -23.19
CA ALA A 141 -1.32 29.29 -23.37
C ALA A 141 -1.86 28.42 -24.53
N PRO A 142 -1.00 27.70 -25.27
CA PRO A 142 -1.44 26.87 -26.39
C PRO A 142 -2.41 25.82 -25.87
N ALA A 143 -3.54 25.67 -26.55
CA ALA A 143 -4.59 24.73 -26.19
C ALA A 143 -3.98 23.33 -25.98
N ALA A 144 -3.82 22.92 -24.72
CA ALA A 144 -3.53 21.53 -24.39
C ALA A 144 -4.55 20.69 -25.16
N ALA A 145 -4.05 19.82 -26.04
CA ALA A 145 -4.86 19.12 -27.02
C ALA A 145 -6.10 18.53 -26.33
N ARG A 146 -7.26 19.08 -26.68
CA ARG A 146 -8.58 18.67 -26.18
C ARG A 146 -8.91 17.33 -26.83
N GLY A 147 -8.30 16.26 -26.35
CA GLY A 147 -8.53 14.91 -26.85
C GLY A 147 -9.94 14.43 -26.56
N LEU A 148 -10.52 13.66 -27.47
CA LEU A 148 -11.77 12.99 -27.23
C LEU A 148 -11.48 11.67 -26.50
N VAL A 149 -12.13 11.47 -25.37
CA VAL A 149 -12.05 10.24 -24.58
C VAL A 149 -13.23 9.38 -24.93
N GLN A 150 -13.00 8.16 -25.41
CA GLN A 150 -14.08 7.23 -25.73
C GLN A 150 -14.59 6.58 -24.43
N LEU A 151 -15.89 6.65 -24.18
CA LEU A 151 -16.55 6.01 -23.02
C LEU A 151 -17.21 4.68 -23.40
N GLY A 152 -17.49 4.45 -24.68
CA GLY A 152 -18.10 3.20 -25.11
C GLY A 152 -18.40 3.18 -26.60
N ALA A 153 -18.75 1.99 -27.09
CA ALA A 153 -19.29 1.76 -28.42
C ALA A 153 -20.65 1.05 -28.27
N TYR A 154 -21.67 1.63 -28.89
CA TYR A 154 -23.05 1.18 -28.79
C TYR A 154 -23.58 0.78 -30.15
N SER A 155 -24.65 -0.02 -30.19
CA SER A 155 -25.26 -0.50 -31.43
C SER A 155 -26.02 0.58 -32.21
N SER A 156 -26.32 1.71 -31.56
CA SER A 156 -27.05 2.83 -32.16
C SER A 156 -26.79 4.13 -31.40
N GLU A 157 -27.12 5.26 -32.03
CA GLU A 157 -27.02 6.55 -31.34
C GLU A 157 -28.01 6.67 -30.18
N ALA A 158 -29.22 6.10 -30.32
CA ALA A 158 -30.22 6.09 -29.24
C ALA A 158 -29.69 5.38 -27.99
N SER A 159 -29.08 4.20 -28.15
CA SER A 159 -28.49 3.46 -27.03
C SER A 159 -27.27 4.17 -26.42
N ALA A 160 -26.50 4.90 -27.23
CA ALA A 160 -25.42 5.76 -26.73
C ALA A 160 -25.95 6.93 -25.87
N ARG A 161 -27.05 7.58 -26.30
CA ARG A 161 -27.69 8.66 -25.53
C ARG A 161 -28.26 8.15 -24.19
N GLU A 162 -28.91 6.99 -24.20
CA GLU A 162 -29.39 6.35 -22.97
C GLU A 162 -28.24 5.97 -22.03
N ALA A 163 -27.12 5.50 -22.58
CA ALA A 163 -25.95 5.23 -21.76
C ALA A 163 -25.38 6.50 -21.15
N TRP A 164 -25.33 7.60 -21.91
CA TRP A 164 -24.92 8.91 -21.40
C TRP A 164 -25.81 9.41 -20.27
N THR A 165 -27.14 9.30 -20.39
CA THR A 165 -28.06 9.71 -19.32
C THR A 165 -27.89 8.88 -18.06
N ARG A 166 -27.69 7.56 -18.19
CA ARG A 166 -27.37 6.68 -17.04
C ARG A 166 -26.07 7.07 -16.36
N LEU A 167 -25.02 7.36 -17.13
CA LEU A 167 -23.73 7.80 -16.58
C LEU A 167 -23.86 9.13 -15.83
N LYS A 168 -24.64 10.08 -16.37
CA LYS A 168 -24.90 11.38 -15.73
C LYS A 168 -25.79 11.31 -14.49
N ALA A 169 -26.62 10.27 -14.37
CA ALA A 169 -27.47 10.05 -13.20
C ALA A 169 -26.79 9.17 -12.12
N GLY A 170 -25.74 8.44 -12.47
CA GLY A 170 -25.06 7.51 -11.59
C GLY A 170 -23.82 8.08 -10.90
N GLN A 171 -22.96 7.20 -10.42
CA GLN A 171 -21.71 7.53 -9.72
C GLN A 171 -20.70 8.36 -10.54
N ALA A 172 -20.84 8.40 -11.87
CA ALA A 172 -19.97 9.17 -12.75
C ALA A 172 -20.42 10.64 -12.91
N ALA A 173 -21.57 11.03 -12.34
CA ALA A 173 -22.20 12.33 -12.55
C ALA A 173 -21.25 13.51 -12.31
N TRP A 174 -20.47 13.45 -11.23
CA TRP A 174 -19.53 14.50 -10.82
C TRP A 174 -18.38 14.69 -11.82
N ALA A 175 -17.88 13.60 -12.42
CA ALA A 175 -16.78 13.66 -13.38
C ALA A 175 -17.24 14.06 -14.78
N LEU A 176 -18.53 13.85 -15.07
CA LEU A 176 -19.16 14.21 -16.33
C LEU A 176 -19.87 15.56 -16.25
N ASP A 177 -19.73 16.30 -15.15
CA ASP A 177 -20.35 17.60 -15.00
C ASP A 177 -19.69 18.67 -15.89
N GLY A 178 -20.53 19.46 -16.56
CA GLY A 178 -20.08 20.41 -17.58
C GLY A 178 -19.47 19.78 -18.86
N LEU A 179 -19.39 18.44 -18.97
CA LEU A 179 -18.89 17.77 -20.16
C LEU A 179 -20.00 17.53 -21.20
N SER A 180 -19.65 17.67 -22.47
CA SER A 180 -20.56 17.41 -23.59
C SER A 180 -20.19 16.09 -24.29
N PRO A 181 -21.18 15.21 -24.54
CA PRO A 181 -20.97 13.99 -25.32
C PRO A 181 -20.87 14.30 -26.81
N VAL A 182 -20.10 13.48 -27.52
CA VAL A 182 -19.98 13.43 -28.97
C VAL A 182 -20.33 12.02 -29.40
N TYR A 183 -21.30 11.90 -30.31
CA TYR A 183 -21.74 10.62 -30.86
C TYR A 183 -21.19 10.47 -32.27
N GLU A 184 -20.33 9.48 -32.48
CA GLU A 184 -19.66 9.26 -33.76
C GLU A 184 -20.07 7.91 -34.33
N ALA A 185 -20.73 7.92 -35.49
CA ALA A 185 -21.05 6.71 -36.23
C ALA A 185 -19.78 6.14 -36.89
N VAL A 186 -19.52 4.84 -36.70
CA VAL A 186 -18.36 4.15 -37.23
C VAL A 186 -18.77 2.76 -37.69
N ASP A 187 -18.35 2.38 -38.89
CA ASP A 187 -18.47 1.01 -39.37
C ASP A 187 -17.22 0.21 -39.04
N VAL A 188 -17.39 -0.89 -38.30
CA VAL A 188 -16.31 -1.80 -37.90
C VAL A 188 -16.69 -3.22 -38.30
N GLY A 189 -15.95 -3.79 -39.25
CA GLY A 189 -16.19 -5.16 -39.71
C GLY A 189 -17.59 -5.38 -40.31
N GLY A 190 -18.13 -4.39 -41.03
CA GLY A 190 -19.47 -4.45 -41.64
C GLY A 190 -20.63 -4.21 -40.67
N ARG A 191 -20.35 -3.81 -39.43
CA ARG A 191 -21.37 -3.44 -38.43
C ARG A 191 -21.26 -1.96 -38.13
N SER A 192 -22.39 -1.26 -38.22
CA SER A 192 -22.49 0.14 -37.82
C SER A 192 -22.61 0.24 -36.30
N LEU A 193 -21.74 1.03 -35.69
CA LEU A 193 -21.68 1.27 -34.25
C LEU A 193 -21.64 2.78 -34.00
N THR A 194 -22.07 3.22 -32.83
CA THR A 194 -21.93 4.60 -32.38
C THR A 194 -20.95 4.68 -31.20
N ARG A 195 -19.84 5.37 -31.39
CA ARG A 195 -18.86 5.65 -30.34
C ARG A 195 -19.33 6.87 -29.54
N LEU A 196 -19.48 6.69 -28.23
CA LEU A 196 -19.69 7.79 -27.29
C LEU A 196 -18.33 8.33 -26.87
N LYS A 197 -18.09 9.59 -27.15
CA LYS A 197 -16.86 10.30 -26.79
C LYS A 197 -17.19 11.52 -25.93
N VAL A 198 -16.27 11.95 -25.10
CA VAL A 198 -16.36 13.21 -24.35
C VAL A 198 -15.12 14.03 -24.53
N ARG A 199 -15.30 15.35 -24.66
CA ARG A 199 -14.17 16.29 -24.75
C ARG A 199 -13.65 16.54 -23.33
N THR A 200 -12.44 16.10 -23.06
CA THR A 200 -11.79 16.35 -21.77
C THR A 200 -10.38 16.91 -22.02
N PRO A 201 -9.86 17.78 -21.14
CA PRO A 201 -8.42 18.01 -21.12
C PRO A 201 -7.73 16.69 -20.77
N ALA A 202 -6.61 16.34 -21.43
CA ALA A 202 -5.96 15.02 -21.28
C ALA A 202 -5.70 14.60 -19.81
N ALA A 203 -5.44 15.56 -18.92
CA ALA A 203 -5.30 15.33 -17.47
C ALA A 203 -6.59 14.78 -16.80
N GLY A 204 -7.75 14.98 -17.41
CA GLY A 204 -9.06 14.52 -16.94
C GLY A 204 -9.57 13.21 -17.56
N ALA A 205 -8.91 12.68 -18.61
CA ALA A 205 -9.34 11.44 -19.27
C ALA A 205 -9.36 10.23 -18.31
N ALA A 206 -8.30 10.06 -17.53
CA ALA A 206 -8.19 8.97 -16.57
C ALA A 206 -9.25 9.07 -15.46
N ALA A 207 -9.53 10.28 -14.97
CA ALA A 207 -10.55 10.52 -13.95
C ALA A 207 -11.95 10.20 -14.48
N VAL A 208 -12.25 10.56 -15.72
CA VAL A 208 -13.53 10.25 -16.37
C VAL A 208 -13.71 8.74 -16.58
N CYS A 209 -12.68 8.04 -17.06
CA CYS A 209 -12.75 6.57 -17.21
C CYS A 209 -12.94 5.87 -15.86
N ALA A 210 -12.21 6.29 -14.83
CA ALA A 210 -12.35 5.73 -13.49
C ALA A 210 -13.75 5.99 -12.89
N ALA A 211 -14.27 7.21 -13.03
CA ALA A 211 -15.61 7.55 -12.55
C ALA A 211 -16.72 6.79 -13.29
N ALA A 212 -16.52 6.52 -14.59
CA ALA A 212 -17.41 5.70 -15.41
C ALA A 212 -17.27 4.19 -15.12
N GLY A 213 -16.32 3.76 -14.29
CA GLY A 213 -16.06 2.35 -14.01
C GLY A 213 -15.48 1.58 -15.21
N ILE A 214 -14.75 2.27 -16.09
CA ILE A 214 -14.16 1.69 -17.31
C ILE A 214 -12.66 1.49 -17.08
N ASP A 215 -12.26 0.25 -16.81
CA ASP A 215 -10.85 -0.09 -16.56
C ASP A 215 -10.04 -0.36 -17.84
N ASP A 216 -10.71 -0.38 -18.97
CA ASP A 216 -10.09 -0.72 -20.23
C ASP A 216 -9.02 0.29 -20.70
N PRO A 217 -7.89 -0.17 -21.29
CA PRO A 217 -6.85 0.71 -21.81
C PRO A 217 -7.32 1.64 -22.93
N TRP A 218 -8.36 1.24 -23.68
CA TRP A 218 -8.86 2.04 -24.81
C TRP A 218 -9.57 3.32 -24.35
N CYS A 219 -10.17 3.35 -23.15
CA CYS A 219 -10.82 4.54 -22.62
C CYS A 219 -9.79 5.64 -22.33
N ARG A 220 -8.63 5.26 -21.77
CA ARG A 220 -7.57 6.20 -21.37
C ARG A 220 -6.79 6.80 -22.54
N ARG A 221 -7.00 6.32 -23.76
CA ARG A 221 -6.37 6.86 -24.97
C ARG A 221 -7.20 8.05 -25.45
N ALA A 222 -6.62 9.24 -25.36
CA ALA A 222 -7.14 10.41 -26.07
C ALA A 222 -6.96 10.19 -27.58
N VAL A 223 -8.05 10.32 -28.34
CA VAL A 223 -8.07 10.24 -29.81
C VAL A 223 -8.46 11.60 -30.39
#